data_AF-A0A370PTJ0-F1
#
_entry.id   AF-A0A370PTJ0-F1
#
_cell.length_a   1.000
_cell.length_b   1.000
_cell.length_c   1.000
_cell.angle_alpha   90.00
_cell.angle_beta   90.00
_cell.angle_gamma   90.00
#
_symmetry.space_group_name_H-M   'P 1'
#
loop_
_entity.id
_entity.type
_entity.pdbx_description
1 polymer ?
#
loop_
_entity_poly.entity_id
_entity_poly.type
_entity_poly.pdbx_seq_one_letter_code
_entity_poly.pdbx_strand_id
1 'polypeptide(L)'
;MSANFPKFSLLPTELRLSIWQHSLPTPVHQGLYIYKRGCWEAHLVSEDRFHLSFNLSRLVTMRVDVPPFLVNHEAHSVAQNWLHQQAGTLLVHWTPDGFHFTRPFQPASDTLYVPDCRYLEFLVEGPDVAFAPQYEGLNYETSPPAFPRIAFSRSLLQREKNCITSVFDMIEYQDFEEVLVVEDMSEDDEGDLMVLPGVQRPWGWTVVPGTETLVWHNSARAYRREKGCEGDEADAFARLVEQASVGIGSWIGWEYDRLLKVKRVRAIRN
;
A
#
# COMPACT_ATOMS: atom_id res chain seq x y z
N MET A 1 -28.71 -11.05 -20.15
CA MET A 1 -28.67 -12.18 -21.10
C MET A 1 -27.83 -13.28 -20.47
N SER A 2 -28.44 -14.42 -20.12
CA SER A 2 -27.73 -15.57 -19.54
C SER A 2 -26.98 -16.31 -20.65
N ALA A 3 -25.65 -16.24 -20.66
CA ALA A 3 -24.85 -17.12 -21.49
C ALA A 3 -24.87 -18.52 -20.86
N ASN A 4 -25.88 -19.33 -21.21
CA ASN A 4 -25.87 -20.73 -20.83
C ASN A 4 -24.66 -21.39 -21.52
N PHE A 5 -23.77 -22.00 -20.73
CA PHE A 5 -22.65 -22.83 -21.18
C PHE A 5 -23.07 -24.32 -21.11
N PRO A 6 -23.96 -24.81 -22.01
CA PRO A 6 -24.55 -26.16 -21.89
C PRO A 6 -23.52 -27.29 -22.02
N LYS A 7 -22.32 -26.98 -22.52
CA LYS A 7 -21.24 -27.95 -22.70
C LYS A 7 -20.39 -28.15 -21.45
N PHE A 8 -20.42 -27.22 -20.48
CA PHE A 8 -19.56 -27.32 -19.31
C PHE A 8 -19.91 -28.54 -18.45
N SER A 9 -21.21 -28.81 -18.26
CA SER A 9 -21.69 -29.98 -17.51
C SER A 9 -21.39 -31.33 -18.19
N LEU A 10 -21.07 -31.32 -19.49
CA LEU A 10 -20.71 -32.52 -20.26
C LEU A 10 -19.23 -32.90 -20.12
N LEU A 11 -18.42 -32.03 -19.50
CA LEU A 11 -17.01 -32.34 -19.25
C LEU A 11 -16.88 -33.37 -18.12
N PRO A 12 -15.89 -34.28 -18.21
CA PRO A 12 -15.45 -35.10 -17.09
C PRO A 12 -15.24 -34.27 -15.82
N THR A 13 -15.58 -34.86 -14.66
CA THR A 13 -15.52 -34.18 -13.37
C THR A 13 -14.15 -33.59 -13.08
N GLU A 14 -13.08 -34.29 -13.43
CA GLU A 14 -11.70 -33.85 -13.25
C GLU A 14 -11.43 -32.54 -14.00
N LEU A 15 -11.94 -32.42 -15.23
CA LEU A 15 -11.80 -31.20 -16.03
C LEU A 15 -12.65 -30.05 -15.46
N ARG A 16 -13.88 -30.33 -15.01
CA ARG A 16 -14.73 -29.30 -14.39
C ARG A 16 -14.10 -28.76 -13.11
N LEU A 17 -13.60 -29.62 -12.23
CA LEU A 17 -12.90 -29.24 -11.01
C LEU A 17 -11.62 -28.46 -11.33
N SER A 18 -10.83 -28.89 -12.32
CA SER A 18 -9.65 -28.16 -12.76
C SER A 18 -10.00 -26.76 -13.26
N ILE A 19 -11.08 -26.61 -14.05
CA ILE A 19 -11.53 -25.29 -14.51
C ILE A 19 -11.93 -24.42 -13.33
N TRP A 20 -12.68 -24.96 -12.35
CA TRP A 20 -13.04 -24.18 -11.16
C TRP A 20 -11.82 -23.74 -10.36
N GLN A 21 -10.84 -24.62 -10.16
CA GLN A 21 -9.60 -24.28 -9.48
C GLN A 21 -8.83 -23.17 -10.19
N HIS A 22 -8.73 -23.21 -11.52
CA HIS A 22 -8.06 -22.18 -12.32
C HIS A 22 -8.87 -20.89 -12.46
N SER A 23 -10.17 -20.91 -12.16
CA SER A 23 -11.02 -19.72 -12.15
C SER A 23 -11.04 -18.96 -10.83
N LEU A 24 -10.38 -19.49 -9.79
CA LEU A 24 -10.20 -18.80 -8.52
C LEU A 24 -9.26 -17.60 -8.70
N PRO A 25 -9.44 -16.53 -7.90
CA PRO A 25 -8.60 -15.35 -8.02
C PRO A 25 -7.14 -15.66 -7.67
N THR A 26 -6.23 -15.02 -8.39
CA THR A 26 -4.80 -15.07 -8.05
C THR A 26 -4.57 -14.17 -6.83
N PRO A 27 -3.95 -14.66 -5.75
CA PRO A 27 -3.70 -13.86 -4.56
C PRO A 27 -2.84 -12.63 -4.87
N VAL A 28 -3.25 -11.46 -4.38
CA VAL A 28 -2.40 -10.26 -4.41
C VAL A 28 -1.31 -10.42 -3.36
N HIS A 29 -0.09 -10.72 -3.79
CA HIS A 29 1.05 -10.93 -2.90
C HIS A 29 1.66 -9.62 -2.38
N GLN A 30 1.71 -8.58 -3.22
CA GLN A 30 2.26 -7.26 -2.88
C GLN A 30 1.20 -6.21 -3.15
N GLY A 31 0.30 -6.00 -2.18
CA GLY A 31 -0.81 -5.08 -2.34
C GLY A 31 -0.37 -3.63 -2.30
N LEU A 32 -0.97 -2.81 -3.17
CA LEU A 32 -0.85 -1.36 -3.16
C LEU A 32 -2.11 -0.76 -2.52
N TYR A 33 -2.01 -0.38 -1.25
CA TYR A 33 -3.15 0.11 -0.46
C TYR A 33 -3.14 1.61 -0.37
N ILE A 34 -4.32 2.20 -0.42
CA ILE A 34 -4.42 3.65 -0.62
C ILE A 34 -4.55 4.34 0.71
N TYR A 35 -3.75 5.37 0.88
CA TYR A 35 -3.86 6.25 2.02
C TYR A 35 -5.24 6.94 2.06
N LYS A 36 -5.81 6.90 3.26
CA LYS A 36 -7.00 7.63 3.63
C LYS A 36 -6.77 8.22 5.01
N ARG A 37 -7.13 9.48 5.18
CA ARG A 37 -7.15 10.13 6.49
C ARG A 37 -8.07 9.43 7.48
N GLY A 38 -7.71 9.53 8.75
CA GLY A 38 -8.32 8.87 9.89
C GLY A 38 -7.62 7.57 10.26
N CYS A 39 -6.35 7.38 9.88
CA CYS A 39 -5.54 6.25 10.31
C CYS A 39 -4.71 6.58 11.56
N TRP A 40 -4.48 7.85 11.87
CA TRP A 40 -3.80 8.25 13.10
C TRP A 40 -4.76 8.31 14.28
N GLU A 41 -4.33 7.76 15.42
CA GLU A 41 -5.10 7.71 16.66
C GLU A 41 -4.23 8.10 17.86
N ALA A 42 -4.83 8.84 18.78
CA ALA A 42 -4.22 9.19 20.05
C ALA A 42 -4.89 8.43 21.21
N HIS A 43 -4.06 7.83 22.07
CA HIS A 43 -4.49 7.08 23.24
C HIS A 43 -3.85 7.69 24.49
N LEU A 44 -4.67 8.09 25.47
CA LEU A 44 -4.15 8.56 26.76
C LEU A 44 -3.38 7.42 27.47
N VAL A 45 -2.17 7.72 27.92
CA VAL A 45 -1.32 6.79 28.67
C VAL A 45 -1.30 7.15 30.15
N SER A 46 -1.28 8.46 30.45
CA SER A 46 -1.36 9.04 31.80
C SER A 46 -2.06 10.40 31.74
N GLU A 47 -2.21 11.06 32.89
CA GLU A 47 -2.86 12.37 33.00
C GLU A 47 -2.11 13.49 32.24
N ASP A 48 -0.83 13.30 31.98
CA ASP A 48 0.09 14.27 31.36
C ASP A 48 0.66 13.80 30.00
N ARG A 49 0.24 12.62 29.52
CA ARG A 49 0.84 12.00 28.33
C ARG A 49 -0.15 11.16 27.53
N PHE A 50 -0.02 11.23 26.21
CA PHE A 50 -0.69 10.34 25.28
C PHE A 50 0.28 9.69 24.29
N HIS A 51 -0.19 8.67 23.61
CA HIS A 51 0.53 7.94 22.59
C HIS A 51 -0.17 8.08 21.25
N LEU A 52 0.57 8.51 20.23
CA LEU A 52 0.11 8.64 18.86
C LEU A 52 0.52 7.41 18.05
N SER A 53 -0.42 6.73 17.41
CA SER A 53 -0.13 5.51 16.64
C SER A 53 -0.92 5.44 15.33
N PHE A 54 -0.33 4.79 14.33
CA PHE A 54 -0.98 4.54 13.04
C PHE A 54 -1.77 3.23 13.07
N ASN A 55 -3.09 3.33 13.01
CA ASN A 55 -4.01 2.19 13.05
C ASN A 55 -4.28 1.62 11.65
N LEU A 56 -3.53 0.56 11.32
CA LEU A 56 -3.67 -0.21 10.09
C LEU A 56 -5.08 -0.77 9.82
N SER A 57 -5.85 -1.06 10.87
CA SER A 57 -7.21 -1.59 10.70
C SER A 57 -8.20 -0.57 10.13
N ARG A 58 -7.83 0.72 10.13
CA ARG A 58 -8.63 1.82 9.56
C ARG A 58 -8.32 2.10 8.09
N LEU A 59 -7.28 1.46 7.54
CA LEU A 59 -7.04 1.47 6.10
C LEU A 59 -8.18 0.79 5.36
N VAL A 60 -8.40 1.23 4.12
CA VAL A 60 -9.37 0.60 3.23
C VAL A 60 -8.96 -0.85 2.96
N THR A 61 -9.94 -1.75 2.89
CA THR A 61 -9.66 -3.16 2.54
C THR A 61 -9.72 -3.34 1.03
N MET A 62 -9.01 -4.34 0.51
CA MET A 62 -8.97 -4.62 -0.92
C MET A 62 -10.03 -5.63 -1.30
N ARG A 63 -10.88 -5.33 -2.28
CA ARG A 63 -11.88 -6.28 -2.80
C ARG A 63 -11.19 -7.47 -3.45
N VAL A 64 -11.66 -8.66 -3.13
CA VAL A 64 -11.28 -9.91 -3.80
C VAL A 64 -12.54 -10.51 -4.39
N ASP A 65 -12.63 -10.56 -5.70
CA ASP A 65 -13.76 -11.22 -6.36
C ASP A 65 -13.51 -12.73 -6.36
N VAL A 66 -14.45 -13.48 -5.79
CA VAL A 66 -14.45 -14.95 -5.80
C VAL A 66 -15.69 -15.46 -6.54
N PRO A 67 -15.82 -15.22 -7.87
CA PRO A 67 -17.00 -15.62 -8.62
C PRO A 67 -17.41 -17.09 -8.42
N PRO A 68 -16.48 -18.09 -8.39
CA PRO A 68 -16.84 -19.50 -8.24
C PRO A 68 -17.65 -19.80 -6.97
N PHE A 69 -17.55 -18.96 -5.94
CA PHE A 69 -18.31 -19.11 -4.69
C PHE A 69 -19.84 -19.01 -4.90
N LEU A 70 -20.30 -18.33 -5.95
CA LEU A 70 -21.71 -18.02 -6.17
C LEU A 70 -22.33 -18.74 -7.39
N VAL A 71 -21.58 -19.56 -8.13
CA VAL A 71 -22.03 -20.12 -9.41
C VAL A 71 -22.94 -21.34 -9.22
N ASN A 72 -22.45 -22.39 -8.57
CA ASN A 72 -23.17 -23.64 -8.32
C ASN A 72 -22.51 -24.40 -7.16
N HIS A 73 -23.10 -25.52 -6.73
CA HIS A 73 -22.61 -26.29 -5.58
C HIS A 73 -21.18 -26.83 -5.75
N GLU A 74 -20.78 -27.23 -6.97
CA GLU A 74 -19.44 -27.74 -7.23
C GLU A 74 -18.40 -26.61 -7.16
N ALA A 75 -18.66 -25.50 -7.84
CA ALA A 75 -17.80 -24.31 -7.82
C ALA A 75 -17.69 -23.73 -6.40
N HIS A 76 -18.81 -23.72 -5.65
CA HIS A 76 -18.85 -23.30 -4.26
C HIS A 76 -17.94 -24.15 -3.37
N SER A 77 -17.99 -25.48 -3.53
CA SER A 77 -17.14 -26.39 -2.74
C SER A 77 -15.65 -26.16 -3.03
N VAL A 78 -15.29 -25.91 -4.29
CA VAL A 78 -13.92 -25.57 -4.70
C VAL A 78 -13.49 -24.22 -4.10
N ALA A 79 -14.33 -23.20 -4.21
CA ALA A 79 -14.06 -21.87 -3.66
C ALA A 79 -13.96 -21.88 -2.14
N GLN A 80 -14.83 -22.63 -1.45
CA GLN A 80 -14.80 -22.78 -0.01
C GLN A 80 -13.49 -23.43 0.44
N ASN A 81 -13.04 -24.51 -0.22
CA ASN A 81 -11.75 -25.12 0.09
C ASN A 81 -10.58 -24.15 -0.09
N TRP A 82 -10.60 -23.35 -1.17
CA TRP A 82 -9.59 -22.32 -1.39
C TRP A 82 -9.64 -21.22 -0.32
N LEU A 83 -10.82 -20.75 0.08
CA LEU A 83 -10.97 -19.76 1.16
C LEU A 83 -10.42 -20.26 2.49
N HIS A 84 -10.59 -21.55 2.81
CA HIS A 84 -9.98 -22.15 4.00
C HIS A 84 -8.44 -22.13 3.93
N GLN A 85 -7.86 -22.27 2.73
CA GLN A 85 -6.41 -22.14 2.54
C GLN A 85 -5.94 -20.68 2.67
N GLN A 86 -6.82 -19.70 2.46
CA GLN A 86 -6.56 -18.27 2.66
C GLN A 86 -6.95 -17.77 4.07
N ALA A 87 -7.14 -18.68 5.03
CA ALA A 87 -7.55 -18.32 6.38
C ALA A 87 -6.57 -17.33 7.02
N GLY A 88 -7.10 -16.22 7.56
CA GLY A 88 -6.31 -15.13 8.14
C GLY A 88 -5.83 -14.08 7.14
N THR A 89 -5.96 -14.33 5.83
CA THR A 89 -5.61 -13.35 4.78
C THR A 89 -6.83 -12.68 4.17
N LEU A 90 -8.00 -13.32 4.20
CA LEU A 90 -9.26 -12.79 3.68
C LEU A 90 -10.31 -12.68 4.79
N LEU A 91 -11.09 -11.61 4.71
CA LEU A 91 -12.29 -11.36 5.49
C LEU A 91 -13.51 -11.62 4.61
N VAL A 92 -14.53 -12.25 5.20
CA VAL A 92 -15.81 -12.52 4.53
C VAL A 92 -16.87 -11.64 5.18
N HIS A 93 -17.54 -10.84 4.37
CA HIS A 93 -18.64 -9.99 4.79
C HIS A 93 -19.93 -10.48 4.14
N TRP A 94 -20.99 -10.53 4.94
CA TRP A 94 -22.33 -10.81 4.45
C TRP A 94 -23.14 -9.51 4.49
N THR A 95 -23.60 -9.08 3.31
CA THR A 95 -24.41 -7.88 3.13
C THR A 95 -25.74 -8.26 2.47
N PRO A 96 -26.73 -7.35 2.45
CA PRO A 96 -27.96 -7.57 1.68
C PRO A 96 -27.72 -7.87 0.19
N ASP A 97 -26.61 -7.37 -0.37
CA ASP A 97 -26.25 -7.54 -1.78
C ASP A 97 -25.44 -8.83 -2.04
N GLY A 98 -25.05 -9.56 -0.98
CA GLY A 98 -24.43 -10.88 -1.08
C GLY A 98 -23.16 -11.06 -0.24
N PHE A 99 -22.31 -11.99 -0.68
CA PHE A 99 -21.00 -12.25 -0.06
C PHE A 99 -19.94 -11.35 -0.67
N HIS A 100 -19.17 -10.66 0.18
CA HIS A 100 -18.02 -9.88 -0.23
C HIS A 100 -16.77 -10.39 0.46
N PHE A 101 -15.70 -10.55 -0.30
CA PHE A 101 -14.40 -10.96 0.23
C PHE A 101 -13.47 -9.75 0.16
N THR A 102 -12.81 -9.45 1.28
CA THR A 102 -11.82 -8.38 1.32
C THR A 102 -10.52 -8.83 1.95
N ARG A 103 -9.40 -8.30 1.48
CA ARG A 103 -8.07 -8.53 2.02
C ARG A 103 -7.65 -7.30 2.83
N PRO A 104 -7.40 -7.42 4.15
CA PRO A 104 -6.81 -6.32 4.93
C PRO A 104 -5.34 -6.14 4.55
N PHE A 105 -4.79 -4.99 4.93
CA PHE A 105 -3.37 -4.68 4.73
C PHE A 105 -2.47 -5.68 5.48
N GLN A 106 -1.42 -6.15 4.81
CA GLN A 106 -0.42 -7.08 5.33
C GLN A 106 0.94 -6.37 5.45
N PRO A 107 1.37 -5.97 6.66
CA PRO A 107 2.58 -5.17 6.88
C PRO A 107 3.85 -5.73 6.25
N ALA A 108 3.99 -7.05 6.25
CA ALA A 108 5.19 -7.73 5.75
C ALA A 108 5.37 -7.63 4.24
N SER A 109 4.28 -7.51 3.45
CA SER A 109 4.33 -7.59 1.98
C SER A 109 3.79 -6.36 1.26
N ASP A 110 2.84 -5.66 1.87
CA ASP A 110 2.08 -4.61 1.19
C ASP A 110 2.80 -3.26 1.28
N THR A 111 2.22 -2.27 0.62
CA THR A 111 2.74 -0.90 0.54
C THR A 111 1.61 0.11 0.60
N LEU A 112 1.80 1.17 1.38
CA LEU A 112 0.88 2.30 1.42
C LEU A 112 1.20 3.27 0.28
N TYR A 113 0.30 3.39 -0.69
CA TYR A 113 0.33 4.42 -1.72
C TYR A 113 -0.35 5.69 -1.22
N VAL A 114 0.36 6.81 -1.29
CA VAL A 114 -0.18 8.13 -0.97
C VAL A 114 -0.60 8.83 -2.27
N PRO A 115 -1.90 9.05 -2.50
CA PRO A 115 -2.38 9.77 -3.67
C PRO A 115 -1.82 11.18 -3.74
N ASP A 116 -1.58 11.65 -4.97
CA ASP A 116 -1.04 12.97 -5.30
C ASP A 116 -1.85 14.08 -4.62
N CYS A 117 -3.18 14.00 -4.73
CA CYS A 117 -4.13 14.96 -4.17
C CYS A 117 -4.21 14.94 -2.63
N ARG A 118 -3.68 13.89 -1.99
CA ARG A 118 -3.72 13.70 -0.53
C ARG A 118 -2.36 13.77 0.14
N TYR A 119 -1.31 14.07 -0.61
CA TYR A 119 0.05 14.14 -0.08
C TYR A 119 0.18 15.10 1.12
N LEU A 120 -0.35 16.32 1.00
CA LEU A 120 -0.34 17.28 2.11
C LEU A 120 -1.17 16.80 3.30
N GLU A 121 -2.34 16.20 3.04
CA GLU A 121 -3.22 15.64 4.07
C GLU A 121 -2.52 14.50 4.82
N PHE A 122 -1.75 13.67 4.13
CA PHE A 122 -0.91 12.63 4.71
C PHE A 122 0.15 13.23 5.63
N LEU A 123 0.92 14.22 5.17
CA LEU A 123 1.98 14.82 5.99
C LEU A 123 1.48 15.39 7.31
N VAL A 124 0.30 16.05 7.31
CA VAL A 124 -0.21 16.76 8.48
C VAL A 124 -1.11 15.94 9.37
N GLU A 125 -1.57 14.74 8.98
CA GLU A 125 -2.55 13.99 9.77
C GLU A 125 -2.05 13.67 11.19
N GLY A 126 -0.84 13.11 11.32
CA GLY A 126 -0.24 12.81 12.62
C GLY A 126 -0.12 14.07 13.51
N PRO A 127 0.52 15.14 13.01
CA PRO A 127 0.58 16.43 13.70
C PRO A 127 -0.80 17.00 14.07
N ASP A 128 -1.78 16.96 13.17
CA ASP A 128 -3.14 17.46 13.43
C ASP A 128 -3.80 16.73 14.61
N VAL A 129 -3.54 15.43 14.76
CA VAL A 129 -4.01 14.65 15.91
C VAL A 129 -3.22 15.01 17.17
N ALA A 130 -1.89 15.12 17.07
CA ALA A 130 -1.03 15.44 18.22
C ALA A 130 -1.28 16.83 18.81
N PHE A 131 -1.57 17.82 17.96
CA PHE A 131 -1.78 19.22 18.37
C PHE A 131 -3.27 19.60 18.46
N ALA A 132 -4.17 18.62 18.49
CA ALA A 132 -5.58 18.88 18.67
C ALA A 132 -5.86 19.50 20.07
N PRO A 133 -6.86 20.41 20.21
CA PRO A 133 -7.09 21.17 21.44
C PRO A 133 -7.26 20.31 22.70
N GLN A 134 -7.81 19.10 22.58
CA GLN A 134 -8.01 18.19 23.72
C GLN A 134 -6.70 17.61 24.29
N TYR A 135 -5.58 17.75 23.58
CA TYR A 135 -4.26 17.28 24.01
C TYR A 135 -3.31 18.44 24.34
N GLU A 136 -3.82 19.67 24.38
CA GLU A 136 -3.02 20.86 24.67
C GLU A 136 -2.33 20.73 26.05
N GLY A 137 -1.02 20.95 26.08
CA GLY A 137 -0.19 20.86 27.29
C GLY A 137 0.22 19.43 27.69
N LEU A 138 -0.23 18.40 26.96
CA LEU A 138 0.21 17.02 27.17
C LEU A 138 1.46 16.71 26.35
N ASN A 139 2.34 15.87 26.89
CA ASN A 139 3.45 15.31 26.12
C ASN A 139 2.95 14.14 25.27
N TYR A 140 3.60 13.87 24.14
CA TYR A 140 3.29 12.67 23.36
C TYR A 140 4.53 11.89 22.94
N GLU A 141 4.31 10.58 22.87
CA GLU A 141 5.19 9.64 22.20
C GLU A 141 4.48 9.15 20.94
N THR A 142 5.24 8.80 19.91
CA THR A 142 4.67 8.22 18.68
C THR A 142 5.24 6.84 18.41
N SER A 143 4.38 5.93 17.95
CA SER A 143 4.81 4.73 17.23
C SER A 143 4.56 4.97 15.74
N PRO A 144 5.63 5.12 14.93
CA PRO A 144 5.47 5.22 13.50
C PRO A 144 4.79 3.99 12.90
N PRO A 145 4.32 4.06 11.64
CA PRO A 145 3.66 2.95 10.99
C PRO A 145 4.52 1.68 11.00
N ALA A 146 3.98 0.59 11.54
CA ALA A 146 4.69 -0.70 11.73
C ALA A 146 4.90 -1.49 10.42
N PHE A 147 5.14 -0.81 9.30
CA PHE A 147 5.42 -1.40 7.99
C PHE A 147 6.43 -0.54 7.22
N PRO A 148 7.35 -1.15 6.47
CA PRO A 148 8.53 -0.45 5.99
C PRO A 148 8.32 0.32 4.67
N ARG A 149 7.19 0.12 3.98
CA ARG A 149 7.01 0.57 2.60
C ARG A 149 5.93 1.63 2.43
N ILE A 150 6.32 2.72 1.79
CA ILE A 150 5.44 3.77 1.27
C ILE A 150 5.64 3.91 -0.23
N ALA A 151 4.63 4.39 -0.95
CA ALA A 151 4.68 4.63 -2.38
C ALA A 151 4.11 6.00 -2.75
N PHE A 152 4.75 6.60 -3.76
CA PHE A 152 4.36 7.86 -4.37
C PHE A 152 4.34 7.70 -5.88
N SER A 153 3.51 8.45 -6.59
CA SER A 153 3.60 8.52 -8.04
C SER A 153 4.89 9.23 -8.47
N ARG A 154 5.35 8.95 -9.69
CA ARG A 154 6.43 9.73 -10.31
C ARG A 154 6.05 11.20 -10.49
N SER A 155 4.79 11.50 -10.81
CA SER A 155 4.29 12.87 -10.99
C SER A 155 4.39 13.70 -9.70
N LEU A 156 4.13 13.08 -8.55
CA LEU A 156 4.27 13.75 -7.26
C LEU A 156 5.71 14.19 -7.01
N LEU A 157 6.69 13.32 -7.24
CA LEU A 157 8.11 13.67 -7.07
C LEU A 157 8.55 14.79 -8.03
N GLN A 158 7.96 14.85 -9.24
CA GLN A 158 8.25 15.91 -10.21
C GLN A 158 7.67 17.26 -9.77
N ARG A 159 6.50 17.24 -9.13
CA ARG A 159 5.79 18.43 -8.66
C ARG A 159 6.33 18.93 -7.33
N GLU A 160 6.48 18.03 -6.35
CA GLU A 160 6.88 18.30 -4.98
C GLU A 160 8.36 18.01 -4.78
N LYS A 161 9.18 19.06 -4.86
CA LYS A 161 10.64 18.95 -4.85
C LYS A 161 11.23 18.33 -3.60
N ASN A 162 10.53 18.33 -2.47
CA ASN A 162 11.02 17.75 -1.21
C ASN A 162 10.13 16.59 -0.76
N CYS A 163 9.45 15.92 -1.71
CA CYS A 163 8.42 14.92 -1.41
C CYS A 163 8.88 13.86 -0.40
N ILE A 164 10.10 13.35 -0.58
CA ILE A 164 10.65 12.30 0.29
C ILE A 164 11.12 12.95 1.60
N THR A 165 11.90 14.03 1.54
CA THR A 165 12.41 14.72 2.74
C THR A 165 11.30 15.09 3.71
N SER A 166 10.21 15.71 3.24
CA SER A 166 9.14 16.20 4.10
C SER A 166 8.43 15.08 4.89
N VAL A 167 8.45 13.84 4.39
CA VAL A 167 7.93 12.69 5.14
C VAL A 167 8.88 12.32 6.28
N PHE A 168 10.18 12.26 5.99
CA PHE A 168 11.19 11.85 6.97
C PHE A 168 11.59 12.95 7.98
N ASP A 169 11.20 14.18 7.73
CA ASP A 169 11.27 15.29 8.69
C ASP A 169 10.14 15.24 9.74
N MET A 170 9.16 14.35 9.59
CA MET A 170 8.11 14.12 10.60
C MET A 170 8.46 12.92 11.47
N ILE A 171 8.38 13.07 12.79
CA ILE A 171 8.71 11.99 13.74
C ILE A 171 7.77 10.79 13.58
N GLU A 172 6.54 11.06 13.17
CA GLU A 172 5.45 10.11 12.94
C GLU A 172 5.73 9.13 11.80
N TYR A 173 6.64 9.44 10.87
CA TYR A 173 6.89 8.61 9.67
C TYR A 173 8.30 8.01 9.65
N GLN A 174 8.96 7.97 10.80
CA GLN A 174 10.36 7.56 10.91
C GLN A 174 10.63 6.07 10.81
N ASP A 175 9.68 5.19 10.52
CA ASP A 175 9.98 3.75 10.36
C ASP A 175 9.95 3.28 8.89
N PHE A 176 9.66 4.16 7.93
CA PHE A 176 9.72 3.77 6.52
C PHE A 176 11.16 3.49 6.07
N GLU A 177 11.42 2.30 5.54
CA GLU A 177 12.73 1.89 5.04
C GLU A 177 12.79 1.90 3.51
N GLU A 178 11.63 1.92 2.85
CA GLU A 178 11.53 1.78 1.41
C GLU A 178 10.44 2.69 0.82
N VAL A 179 10.81 3.45 -0.20
CA VAL A 179 9.93 4.29 -1.02
C VAL A 179 9.82 3.67 -2.41
N LEU A 180 8.60 3.37 -2.83
CA LEU A 180 8.32 2.93 -4.19
C LEU A 180 7.83 4.12 -5.02
N VAL A 181 8.49 4.37 -6.15
CA VAL A 181 8.06 5.36 -7.13
C VAL A 181 7.26 4.65 -8.22
N VAL A 182 5.96 4.92 -8.26
CA VAL A 182 5.01 4.29 -9.18
C VAL A 182 4.97 5.08 -10.49
N GLU A 183 5.33 4.43 -11.60
CA GLU A 183 5.45 5.08 -12.91
C GLU A 183 4.12 5.39 -13.58
N ASP A 184 3.15 4.48 -13.47
CA ASP A 184 1.96 4.43 -14.33
C ASP A 184 0.65 4.71 -13.57
N MET A 185 0.67 5.57 -12.54
CA MET A 185 -0.53 5.99 -11.80
C MET A 185 -0.93 7.41 -12.18
N SER A 186 -2.14 7.58 -12.73
CA SER A 186 -2.72 8.89 -13.04
C SER A 186 -3.72 9.36 -11.97
N GLU A 187 -4.05 10.66 -11.94
CA GLU A 187 -5.10 11.19 -11.05
C GLU A 187 -6.48 10.56 -11.33
N ASP A 188 -6.75 10.16 -12.58
CA ASP A 188 -7.97 9.42 -12.95
C ASP A 188 -7.96 8.01 -12.35
N ASP A 189 -6.80 7.34 -12.35
CA ASP A 189 -6.63 6.05 -11.68
C ASP A 189 -6.88 6.19 -10.18
N GLU A 190 -6.45 7.30 -9.56
CA GLU A 190 -6.69 7.62 -8.15
C GLU A 190 -8.17 7.79 -7.81
N GLY A 191 -8.93 8.45 -8.69
CA GLY A 191 -10.37 8.63 -8.56
C GLY A 191 -11.18 7.33 -8.67
N ASP A 192 -10.69 6.33 -9.42
CA ASP A 192 -11.35 5.04 -9.65
C ASP A 192 -10.93 3.94 -8.65
N LEU A 193 -10.16 4.30 -7.61
CA LEU A 193 -9.62 3.30 -6.71
C LEU A 193 -10.63 2.68 -5.75
N MET A 194 -11.71 3.41 -5.42
CA MET A 194 -12.71 2.97 -4.46
C MET A 194 -13.91 2.31 -5.16
N VAL A 195 -14.26 1.10 -4.76
CA VAL A 195 -15.43 0.37 -5.29
C VAL A 195 -16.66 0.61 -4.41
N LEU A 196 -16.45 0.65 -3.09
CA LEU A 196 -17.45 0.92 -2.06
C LEU A 196 -16.80 1.76 -0.94
N PRO A 197 -17.58 2.40 -0.05
CA PRO A 197 -17.02 3.03 1.13
C PRO A 197 -16.15 2.05 1.93
N GLY A 198 -14.87 2.35 2.08
CA GLY A 198 -13.93 1.49 2.81
C GLY A 198 -13.38 0.28 2.04
N VAL A 199 -13.72 0.12 0.75
CA VAL A 199 -13.25 -0.99 -0.09
C VAL A 199 -12.64 -0.46 -1.39
N GLN A 200 -11.36 -0.76 -1.60
CA GLN A 200 -10.65 -0.43 -2.83
C GLN A 200 -10.62 -1.58 -3.84
N ARG A 201 -10.28 -1.27 -5.09
CA ARG A 201 -9.99 -2.26 -6.14
C ARG A 201 -8.72 -3.05 -5.84
N PRO A 202 -8.59 -4.28 -6.37
CA PRO A 202 -7.37 -5.06 -6.28
C PRO A 202 -6.24 -4.44 -7.10
N TRP A 203 -5.27 -3.88 -6.39
CA TRP A 203 -4.06 -3.33 -6.96
C TRP A 203 -2.85 -3.97 -6.30
N GLY A 204 -1.91 -4.42 -7.11
CA GLY A 204 -0.59 -4.79 -6.67
C GLY A 204 0.47 -3.88 -7.27
N TRP A 205 1.73 -4.20 -7.01
CA TRP A 205 2.84 -3.57 -7.70
C TRP A 205 3.90 -4.60 -8.09
N THR A 206 4.73 -4.25 -9.06
CA THR A 206 5.89 -5.04 -9.48
C THR A 206 7.07 -4.14 -9.81
N VAL A 207 8.29 -4.63 -9.59
CA VAL A 207 9.50 -3.88 -9.91
C VAL A 207 9.65 -3.79 -11.43
N VAL A 208 10.01 -2.62 -11.94
CA VAL A 208 10.31 -2.47 -13.37
C VAL A 208 11.57 -3.29 -13.70
N PRO A 209 11.54 -4.21 -14.67
CA PRO A 209 12.71 -5.02 -14.99
C PRO A 209 13.92 -4.16 -15.38
N GLY A 210 15.11 -4.53 -14.88
CA GLY A 210 16.37 -3.86 -15.21
C GLY A 210 16.63 -2.55 -14.47
N THR A 211 15.74 -2.12 -13.57
CA THR A 211 15.94 -0.87 -12.82
C THR A 211 16.84 -1.03 -11.62
N GLU A 212 17.54 0.06 -11.32
CA GLU A 212 18.34 0.18 -10.12
C GLU A 212 17.50 0.39 -8.86
N THR A 213 18.05 -0.03 -7.73
CA THR A 213 17.60 0.39 -6.41
C THR A 213 18.55 1.47 -5.91
N LEU A 214 18.01 2.63 -5.57
CA LEU A 214 18.80 3.71 -4.97
C LEU A 214 18.78 3.53 -3.46
N VAL A 215 19.95 3.53 -2.83
CA VAL A 215 20.09 3.37 -1.39
C VAL A 215 20.72 4.62 -0.81
N TRP A 216 19.98 5.32 0.04
CA TRP A 216 20.50 6.47 0.78
C TRP A 216 21.46 5.99 1.86
N HIS A 217 22.64 6.60 1.89
CA HIS A 217 23.61 6.42 2.97
C HIS A 217 23.67 7.71 3.79
N ASN A 218 23.22 7.64 5.05
CA ASN A 218 23.12 8.82 5.93
C ASN A 218 24.50 9.42 6.22
N SER A 219 25.51 8.56 6.44
CA SER A 219 26.91 8.99 6.66
C SER A 219 27.50 9.77 5.48
N ALA A 220 27.17 9.38 4.24
CA ALA A 220 27.64 10.02 3.02
C ALA A 220 26.72 11.15 2.53
N ARG A 221 25.52 11.29 3.12
CA ARG A 221 24.44 12.19 2.67
C ARG A 221 24.18 12.11 1.16
N ALA A 222 24.20 10.88 0.62
CA ALA A 222 24.07 10.63 -0.80
C ALA A 222 23.47 9.25 -1.11
N TYR A 223 22.88 9.13 -2.30
CA TYR A 223 22.42 7.86 -2.83
C TYR A 223 23.55 7.05 -3.47
N ARG A 224 23.50 5.73 -3.31
CA ARG A 224 24.27 4.77 -4.10
C ARG A 224 23.32 3.90 -4.90
N ARG A 225 23.77 3.52 -6.10
CA ARG A 225 23.03 2.64 -7.00
C ARG A 225 23.37 1.19 -6.68
N GLU A 226 22.36 0.41 -6.36
CA GLU A 226 22.47 -1.03 -6.14
C GLU A 226 21.64 -1.79 -7.18
N LYS A 227 22.29 -2.70 -7.93
CA LYS A 227 21.69 -3.53 -8.99
C LYS A 227 21.12 -2.68 -10.14
N GLY A 228 20.87 -3.27 -11.31
CA GLY A 228 20.30 -2.56 -12.47
C GLY A 228 21.32 -2.17 -13.56
N CYS A 229 20.81 -1.59 -14.64
CA CYS A 229 21.60 -1.15 -15.79
C CYS A 229 21.71 0.38 -15.83
N GLU A 230 22.88 0.88 -16.21
CA GLU A 230 23.12 2.30 -16.44
C GLU A 230 22.47 2.76 -17.76
N GLY A 231 22.06 4.04 -17.81
CA GLY A 231 21.47 4.66 -19.00
C GLY A 231 20.75 5.97 -18.68
N ASP A 232 20.40 6.73 -19.71
CA ASP A 232 19.82 8.09 -19.57
C ASP A 232 18.59 8.14 -18.65
N GLU A 233 17.73 7.12 -18.73
CA GLU A 233 16.52 7.03 -17.93
C GLU A 233 16.79 6.63 -16.47
N ALA A 234 17.83 5.83 -16.22
CA ALA A 234 18.29 5.54 -14.86
C ALA A 234 18.85 6.82 -14.22
N ASP A 235 19.66 7.58 -14.97
CA ASP A 235 20.20 8.85 -14.50
C ASP A 235 19.11 9.91 -14.27
N ALA A 236 18.09 9.96 -15.12
CA ALA A 236 16.95 10.84 -14.92
C ALA A 236 16.16 10.49 -13.66
N PHE A 237 15.95 9.20 -13.40
CA PHE A 237 15.31 8.72 -12.18
C PHE A 237 16.14 9.02 -10.93
N ALA A 238 17.45 8.77 -10.95
CA ALA A 238 18.35 9.07 -9.85
C ALA A 238 18.33 10.57 -9.49
N ARG A 239 18.41 11.46 -10.49
CA ARG A 239 18.30 12.92 -10.27
C ARG A 239 16.96 13.32 -9.67
N LEU A 240 15.86 12.70 -10.11
CA LEU A 240 14.52 12.98 -9.58
C LEU A 240 14.45 12.61 -8.09
N VAL A 241 14.97 11.43 -7.72
CA VAL A 241 14.99 10.97 -6.33
C VAL A 241 15.92 11.82 -5.47
N GLU A 242 17.11 12.16 -5.95
CA GLU A 242 18.03 13.07 -5.26
C GLU A 242 17.40 14.42 -4.99
N GLN A 243 16.69 14.98 -5.99
CA GLN A 243 15.95 16.22 -5.84
C GLN A 243 14.87 16.08 -4.76
N ALA A 244 14.02 15.04 -4.84
CA ALA A 244 12.94 14.76 -3.90
C ALA A 244 13.40 14.56 -2.45
N SER A 245 14.68 14.24 -2.26
CA SER A 245 15.35 13.92 -1.00
C SER A 245 16.30 15.01 -0.50
N VAL A 246 16.27 16.21 -1.09
CA VAL A 246 17.09 17.33 -0.63
C VAL A 246 16.76 17.66 0.82
N GLY A 247 17.77 17.61 1.69
CA GLY A 247 17.62 17.98 3.11
C GLY A 247 17.25 16.83 4.05
N ILE A 248 17.19 15.57 3.58
CA ILE A 248 16.95 14.42 4.47
C ILE A 248 17.90 14.45 5.67
N GLY A 249 17.31 14.35 6.87
CA GLY A 249 18.02 14.31 8.15
C GLY A 249 18.65 15.65 8.55
N SER A 250 18.16 16.78 8.01
CA SER A 250 18.59 18.13 8.39
C SER A 250 17.83 18.66 9.60
N TRP A 251 16.54 18.34 9.72
CA TRP A 251 15.66 18.78 10.80
C TRP A 251 15.58 17.79 11.94
N ILE A 252 15.15 16.55 11.66
CA ILE A 252 15.24 15.46 12.63
C ILE A 252 16.45 14.60 12.28
N GLY A 253 17.50 14.72 13.08
CA GLY A 253 18.74 13.97 12.90
C GLY A 253 18.47 12.47 13.00
N TRP A 254 18.89 11.72 11.98
CA TRP A 254 18.88 10.27 12.04
C TRP A 254 20.08 9.82 12.89
N GLU A 255 19.82 9.27 14.07
CA GLU A 255 20.86 8.89 15.04
C GLU A 255 21.75 7.72 14.57
N TYR A 256 21.33 6.99 13.52
CA TYR A 256 22.02 5.82 12.99
C TYR A 256 22.21 5.91 11.46
N ASP A 257 23.08 5.06 10.91
CA ASP A 257 23.25 4.91 9.45
C ASP A 257 22.05 4.17 8.86
N ARG A 258 20.91 4.86 8.86
CA ARG A 258 19.65 4.38 8.34
C ARG A 258 19.73 4.33 6.82
N LEU A 259 19.36 3.18 6.28
CA LEU A 259 19.27 2.95 4.86
C LEU A 259 17.84 3.22 4.42
N LEU A 260 17.67 4.13 3.44
CA LEU A 260 16.40 4.35 2.76
C LEU A 260 16.54 3.85 1.33
N LYS A 261 15.73 2.85 0.95
CA LYS A 261 15.73 2.30 -0.41
C LYS A 261 14.66 2.99 -1.23
N VAL A 262 14.99 3.34 -2.47
CA VAL A 262 14.04 3.89 -3.44
C VAL A 262 14.05 3.01 -4.68
N LYS A 263 12.86 2.57 -5.10
CA LYS A 263 12.70 1.66 -6.25
C LYS A 263 11.65 2.16 -7.22
N ARG A 264 11.87 1.86 -8.49
CA ARG A 264 10.89 2.10 -9.54
C ARG A 264 9.96 0.90 -9.71
N VAL A 265 8.66 1.14 -9.67
CA VAL A 265 7.64 0.09 -9.75
C VAL A 265 6.52 0.47 -10.71
N ARG A 266 5.75 -0.53 -11.14
CA ARG A 266 4.47 -0.35 -11.84
C ARG A 266 3.34 -0.87 -10.98
N ALA A 267 2.22 -0.17 -11.02
CA ALA A 267 0.97 -0.67 -10.47
C ALA A 267 0.41 -1.74 -11.42
N ILE A 268 -0.15 -2.82 -10.86
CA ILE A 268 -0.77 -3.91 -11.62
C ILE A 268 -2.21 -4.10 -11.13
N ARG A 269 -3.14 -4.23 -12.07
CA ARG A 269 -4.53 -4.61 -11.79
C ARG A 269 -4.62 -6.14 -11.85
N ASN A 270 -5.16 -6.75 -10.81
CA ASN A 270 -5.40 -8.19 -10.73
C ASN A 270 -6.89 -8.52 -10.89
#